data_AF-A0A6L9JRN2-F1
#
_entry.id   AF-A0A6L9JRN2-F1
#
_cell.length_a   1.000
_cell.length_b   1.000
_cell.length_c   1.000
_cell.angle_alpha   90.00
_cell.angle_beta   90.00
_cell.angle_gamma   90.00
#
_symmetry.space_group_name_H-M   'P 1'
#
loop_
_entity.id
_entity.type
_entity.pdbx_description
1 polymer ?
#
loop_
_entity_poly.entity_id
_entity_poly.type
_entity_poly.pdbx_seq_one_letter_code
_entity_poly.pdbx_strand_id
1 'polypeptide(L)' 'SLSAKDIARKLGITYRTVQSRLQFIYQKIGINSLSQLKEYCRGKGYDNYAPTRFINPNPYITLA' A
#
# COMPACT_ATOMS: atom_id res chain seq x y z
N SER A 1 -11.05 6.62 -0.48
CA SER A 1 -10.18 5.42 -0.59
C SER A 1 -10.24 4.93 -2.02
N LEU A 2 -9.12 4.52 -2.62
CA LEU A 2 -9.13 3.88 -3.95
C LEU A 2 -9.75 2.47 -3.87
N SER A 3 -10.43 2.04 -4.93
CA SER A 3 -10.86 0.64 -5.04
C SER A 3 -9.67 -0.26 -5.42
N ALA A 4 -9.78 -1.57 -5.17
CA ALA A 4 -8.74 -2.51 -5.60
C ALA A 4 -8.57 -2.55 -7.13
N LYS A 5 -9.61 -2.22 -7.92
CA LYS A 5 -9.51 -2.08 -9.38
C LYS A 5 -8.69 -0.85 -9.79
N ASP A 6 -8.87 0.28 -9.08
CA ASP A 6 -8.10 1.49 -9.35
C ASP A 6 -6.62 1.31 -8.99
N ILE A 7 -6.36 0.64 -7.86
CA ILE A 7 -5.00 0.29 -7.42
C ILE A 7 -4.34 -0.64 -8.45
N ALA A 8 -5.06 -1.65 -8.94
CA ALA A 8 -4.57 -2.55 -9.97
C ALA A 8 -4.13 -1.80 -11.23
N ARG A 9 -4.98 -0.88 -11.72
CA ARG A 9 -4.66 -0.04 -12.89
C ARG A 9 -3.45 0.86 -12.65
N LYS A 10 -3.39 1.55 -11.50
CA LYS A 10 -2.28 2.46 -11.16
C LYS A 10 -0.95 1.73 -11.00
N LEU A 11 -0.97 0.48 -10.54
CA LEU A 11 0.24 -0.32 -10.30
C LEU A 11 0.60 -1.24 -11.47
N GLY A 12 -0.20 -1.28 -12.55
CA GLY A 12 0.04 -2.19 -13.69
C GLY A 12 -0.04 -3.68 -13.32
N ILE A 13 -0.82 -4.03 -12.29
CA ILE A 13 -1.00 -5.42 -11.83
C ILE A 13 -2.46 -5.84 -11.90
N THR A 14 -2.73 -7.14 -11.75
CA THR A 14 -4.11 -7.63 -11.74
C THR A 14 -4.84 -7.30 -10.43
N TYR A 15 -6.16 -7.17 -10.51
CA TYR A 15 -7.04 -7.04 -9.34
C TYR A 15 -6.81 -8.16 -8.31
N ARG A 16 -6.64 -9.42 -8.77
CA ARG A 16 -6.37 -10.57 -7.90
C ARG A 16 -5.06 -10.39 -7.13
N THR A 17 -4.02 -9.88 -7.79
CA THR A 17 -2.73 -9.57 -7.14
C THR A 17 -2.90 -8.51 -6.05
N VAL A 18 -3.74 -7.49 -6.25
CA VAL A 18 -4.04 -6.48 -5.21
C VAL A 18 -4.70 -7.13 -4.00
N GLN A 19 -5.72 -7.98 -4.22
CA GLN A 19 -6.41 -8.68 -3.12
C GLN A 19 -5.47 -9.60 -2.35
N SER A 20 -4.64 -10.40 -3.04
CA SER A 20 -3.68 -11.28 -2.40
C SER A 20 -2.66 -10.49 -1.57
N ARG A 21 -2.11 -9.38 -2.10
CA ARG A 21 -1.19 -8.52 -1.35
C ARG A 21 -1.85 -7.89 -0.12
N LEU A 22 -3.10 -7.45 -0.24
CA LEU A 22 -3.87 -6.92 0.88
C LEU A 22 -4.07 -7.99 1.98
N GLN A 23 -4.40 -9.22 1.59
CA GLN A 23 -4.52 -10.34 2.53
C GLN A 23 -3.20 -10.62 3.25
N PHE A 24 -2.07 -10.63 2.53
CA PHE A 24 -0.76 -10.80 3.15
C PHE A 24 -0.44 -9.69 4.15
N ILE A 25 -0.80 -8.44 3.86
CA ILE A 25 -0.63 -7.31 4.78
C ILE A 25 -1.47 -7.55 6.05
N TYR A 26 -2.74 -7.93 5.90
CA TYR A 26 -3.63 -8.26 7.02
C TYR A 26 -3.06 -9.35 7.92
N GLN A 27 -2.57 -10.44 7.33
CA GLN A 27 -1.94 -11.54 8.09
C GLN A 27 -0.68 -11.09 8.81
N LYS A 28 0.18 -10.28 8.17
CA LYS A 28 1.43 -9.81 8.79
C LYS A 28 1.24 -8.95 10.03
N ILE A 29 0.14 -8.19 10.09
CA ILE A 29 -0.13 -7.26 11.20
C ILE A 29 -1.28 -7.73 12.10
N GLY A 30 -1.82 -8.93 11.86
CA GLY A 30 -2.85 -9.55 12.71
C GLY A 30 -4.22 -8.88 12.66
N ILE A 31 -4.62 -8.32 11.51
CA ILE A 31 -5.93 -7.67 11.33
C ILE A 31 -6.76 -8.34 10.25
N ASN A 32 -8.03 -7.96 10.10
CA ASN A 32 -8.92 -8.56 9.09
C ASN A 32 -9.76 -7.56 8.30
N SER A 33 -9.60 -6.25 8.52
CA SER A 33 -10.43 -5.24 7.89
C SER A 33 -9.64 -4.02 7.41
N LEU A 34 -10.19 -3.35 6.39
CA LEU A 34 -9.61 -2.11 5.86
C LEU A 34 -9.64 -0.98 6.89
N SER A 35 -10.63 -0.96 7.79
CA SER A 35 -10.73 0.05 8.84
C SER A 35 -9.56 -0.09 9.82
N GLN A 36 -9.31 -1.30 10.31
CA GLN A 36 -8.16 -1.59 11.18
C GLN A 36 -6.83 -1.29 10.48
N LEU A 37 -6.73 -1.54 9.17
CA LEU A 37 -5.52 -1.22 8.41
C LEU A 37 -5.26 0.29 8.41
N LYS A 38 -6.31 1.10 8.21
CA LYS A 38 -6.17 2.56 8.23
C LYS A 38 -5.75 3.07 9.60
N GLU A 39 -6.33 2.54 10.65
CA GLU A 39 -5.98 2.89 12.03
C GLU A 39 -4.54 2.50 12.35
N TYR A 40 -4.13 1.29 11.98
CA TYR A 40 -2.75 0.81 12.11
C TYR A 40 -1.76 1.72 11.37
N CYS A 41 -2.06 2.08 10.11
CA CYS A 41 -1.20 2.95 9.33
C CYS A 41 -1.06 4.35 9.96
N ARG A 42 -2.14 4.93 10.47
CA ARG A 42 -2.11 6.22 11.18
C ARG A 42 -1.27 6.14 12.46
N GLY A 43 -1.48 5.09 13.26
CA GLY A 43 -0.70 4.88 14.49
C GLY A 43 0.80 4.65 14.26
N LYS A 44 1.19 4.24 13.05
CA LYS A 44 2.59 4.07 12.63
C LYS A 44 3.14 5.25 11.82
N GLY A 45 2.33 6.25 11.49
CA GLY A 45 2.72 7.37 10.62
C GLY A 45 2.94 7.00 9.16
N TYR A 46 2.42 5.85 8.70
CA TYR A 46 2.55 5.42 7.30
C TYR A 46 1.69 6.25 6.33
N ASP A 47 0.75 7.02 6.84
CA ASP A 47 0.03 8.04 6.09
C ASP A 47 0.91 9.22 5.65
N ASN A 48 2.07 9.43 6.31
CA ASN A 48 3.08 10.41 5.91
C ASN A 48 4.24 9.79 5.10
N TYR A 49 4.20 8.48 4.84
CA TYR A 49 5.24 7.77 4.08
C TYR A 49 4.81 7.56 2.63
N ALA A 50 5.61 8.07 1.70
CA ALA A 50 5.46 7.81 0.27
C ALA A 50 6.69 7.05 -0.25
N PRO A 51 6.54 5.83 -0.77
CA PRO A 51 7.67 5.05 -1.29
C PRO A 51 8.40 5.77 -2.43
N THR A 52 9.74 5.79 -2.40
CA THR A 52 10.58 6.51 -3.37
C THR A 52 10.26 6.19 -4.83
N ARG A 53 9.95 4.92 -5.14
CA ARG A 53 9.55 4.47 -6.49
C ARG A 53 8.32 5.20 -7.08
N PHE A 54 7.51 5.86 -6.24
CA PHE A 54 6.35 6.63 -6.67
C PHE A 54 6.60 8.14 -6.69
N ILE A 55 7.70 8.61 -6.10
CA ILE A 55 8.08 10.03 -6.07
C ILE A 55 9.16 10.30 -7.13
N ASN A 56 10.11 9.39 -7.26
CA ASN A 56 11.27 9.55 -8.13
C ASN A 56 11.23 8.49 -9.24
N PRO A 57 11.26 8.89 -10.53
CA PRO A 57 11.39 7.96 -11.64
C PRO A 57 12.76 7.27 -11.67
N ASN A 58 13.77 7.82 -10.98
CA ASN A 58 15.08 7.20 -10.81
C ASN A 58 15.14 6.42 -9.48
N PRO A 59 15.21 5.06 -9.52
CA PRO A 59 15.18 4.22 -8.33
C PRO A 59 16.47 4.29 -7.48
N TYR A 60 17.52 4.98 -7.95
CA TYR A 60 18.82 5.07 -7.29
C TYR A 60 19.06 6.35 -6.51
N ILE A 61 18.11 7.30 -6.52
CA ILE A 61 18.24 8.55 -5.74
C ILE A 61 17.57 8.34 -4.39
N THR A 62 18.36 8.41 -3.32
CA THR A 62 17.86 8.45 -1.94
C THR A 62 17.16 9.78 -1.67
N LEU A 63 15.93 9.72 -1.13
CA LEU A 63 15.26 10.90 -0.61
C LEU A 63 16.00 11.31 0.68
N ALA A 64 16.71 12.44 0.60
CA ALA A 64 17.44 13.04 1.71
C ALA A 64 16.49 13.62 2.76
#